data_AF-A0A0K8P7Z1-F1
#
_entry.id   AF-A0A0K8P7Z1-F1
#
_cell.length_a   1.000
_cell.length_b   1.000
_cell.length_c   1.000
_cell.angle_alpha   90.00
_cell.angle_beta   90.00
_cell.angle_gamma   90.00
#
_symmetry.space_group_name_H-M   'P 1'
#
loop_
_entity.id
_entity.type
_entity.pdbx_description
1 polymer ?
#
loop_
_entity_poly.entity_id
_entity_poly.type
_entity_poly.pdbx_seq_one_letter_code
_entity_poly.pdbx_strand_id
1 'polypeptide(L)'
;MLRSVFNYSGIITGTQTVVATVGGLTSFEGATAREIVATTNGTNTIAGLTTTISTEVKAYNRAAANGEVTNYGAIVSAPVTVAGFTVTSNSKTVYNPPWVDRRNTLSAGQQITQTYTGTTTTTTGGLFGTPGSTTTNTATISDVVRFVGIESVTVPAGTYQACKFENWAPATPADVTTNWIVVGSGALAKTLSVSSGGTQLIEATSLQLNGATLSAGR
;
A
#
# COMPACT_ATOMS: atom_id res chain seq x y z
N MET A 1 -16.40 -1.63 -2.72
CA MET A 1 -15.37 -1.50 -3.76
C MET A 1 -14.89 -0.07 -3.79
N LEU A 2 -13.58 0.17 -3.66
CA LEU A 2 -12.94 1.47 -3.84
C LEU A 2 -12.18 1.45 -5.17
N ARG A 3 -12.37 2.44 -6.02
CA ARG A 3 -11.59 2.63 -7.24
C ARG A 3 -10.92 4.00 -7.21
N SER A 4 -9.60 4.01 -7.34
CA SER A 4 -8.78 5.21 -7.33
C SER A 4 -7.95 5.27 -8.61
N VAL A 5 -7.80 6.46 -9.18
CA VAL A 5 -6.82 6.73 -10.24
C VAL A 5 -5.83 7.74 -9.68
N PHE A 6 -4.55 7.46 -9.88
CA PHE A 6 -3.44 8.24 -9.34
C PHE A 6 -2.54 8.73 -10.46
N ASN A 7 -2.11 9.98 -10.35
CA ASN A 7 -1.00 10.53 -11.12
C ASN A 7 0.27 10.52 -10.27
N TYR A 8 1.38 10.12 -10.89
CA TYR A 8 2.71 10.07 -10.27
C TYR A 8 3.58 11.18 -10.86
N SER A 9 4.30 11.91 -10.01
CA SER A 9 5.27 12.92 -10.41
C SER A 9 6.50 12.93 -9.49
N GLY A 10 7.65 13.33 -10.01
CA GLY A 10 8.93 13.28 -9.31
C GLY A 10 9.84 12.19 -9.88
N ILE A 11 10.46 11.38 -9.00
CA ILE A 11 11.38 10.30 -9.39
C ILE A 11 10.72 9.29 -10.33
N ILE A 12 9.46 8.95 -10.04
CA ILE A 12 8.59 8.10 -10.84
C ILE A 12 7.46 8.98 -11.39
N THR A 13 7.22 8.88 -12.69
CA THR A 13 6.07 9.51 -13.35
C THR A 13 5.14 8.45 -13.94
N GLY A 14 3.88 8.80 -14.18
CA GLY A 14 2.93 7.88 -14.82
C GLY A 14 1.57 7.90 -14.16
N THR A 15 0.77 6.88 -14.46
CA THR A 15 -0.61 6.81 -13.98
C THR A 15 -0.95 5.39 -13.59
N GLN A 16 -1.61 5.23 -12.45
CA GLN A 16 -2.10 3.93 -11.99
C GLN A 16 -3.57 4.00 -11.61
N THR A 17 -4.30 2.94 -11.90
CA THR A 17 -5.64 2.68 -11.40
C THR A 17 -5.55 1.56 -10.38
N VAL A 18 -6.06 1.81 -9.18
CA VAL A 18 -6.19 0.83 -8.11
C VAL A 18 -7.67 0.53 -7.91
N VAL A 19 -8.04 -0.75 -7.96
CA VAL A 19 -9.38 -1.22 -7.60
C VAL A 19 -9.26 -2.16 -6.41
N ALA A 20 -9.83 -1.75 -5.27
CA ALA A 20 -9.84 -2.53 -4.05
C ALA A 20 -11.26 -3.01 -3.70
N THR A 21 -11.37 -4.27 -3.32
CA THR A 21 -12.59 -4.89 -2.80
C THR A 21 -12.33 -5.47 -1.42
N VAL A 22 -13.33 -5.38 -0.55
CA VAL A 22 -13.30 -5.96 0.78
C VAL A 22 -14.14 -7.22 0.73
N GLY A 23 -13.48 -8.36 0.87
CA GLY A 23 -14.09 -9.67 0.86
C GLY A 23 -14.67 -10.09 2.21
N GLY A 24 -15.10 -11.35 2.26
CA GLY A 24 -15.55 -12.00 3.49
C GLY A 24 -14.40 -12.34 4.44
N LEU A 25 -14.75 -13.01 5.54
CA LEU A 25 -13.76 -13.64 6.41
C LEU A 25 -13.25 -14.93 5.76
N THR A 26 -11.95 -15.17 5.85
CA THR A 26 -11.25 -16.35 5.33
C THR A 26 -10.15 -16.77 6.31
N SER A 27 -9.56 -17.94 6.10
CA SER A 27 -8.40 -18.41 6.87
C SER A 27 -7.11 -18.03 6.16
N PHE A 28 -6.16 -17.46 6.89
CA PHE A 28 -4.80 -17.19 6.43
C PHE A 28 -3.82 -17.61 7.53
N GLU A 29 -2.95 -18.57 7.24
CA GLU A 29 -2.00 -19.14 8.21
C GLU A 29 -2.66 -19.60 9.52
N GLY A 30 -3.89 -20.13 9.43
CA GLY A 30 -4.67 -20.60 10.58
C GLY A 30 -5.43 -19.50 11.34
N ALA A 31 -5.27 -18.22 10.96
CA ALA A 31 -6.03 -17.12 11.54
C ALA A 31 -7.25 -16.74 10.69
N THR A 32 -8.38 -16.46 11.34
CA THR A 32 -9.55 -15.87 10.67
C THR A 32 -9.30 -14.39 10.40
N ALA A 33 -9.16 -14.02 9.13
CA ALA A 33 -8.89 -12.67 8.66
C ALA A 33 -9.92 -12.23 7.61
N ARG A 34 -10.08 -10.93 7.44
CA ARG A 34 -10.81 -10.35 6.30
C ARG A 34 -9.83 -10.22 5.13
N GLU A 35 -10.24 -10.72 3.97
CA GLU A 35 -9.47 -10.54 2.74
C GLU A 35 -9.79 -9.19 2.10
N ILE A 36 -8.76 -8.46 1.72
CA ILE A 36 -8.87 -7.27 0.88
C ILE A 36 -8.08 -7.53 -0.40
N VAL A 37 -8.75 -7.48 -1.55
CA VAL A 37 -8.10 -7.67 -2.85
C VAL A 37 -7.96 -6.32 -3.52
N ALA A 38 -6.74 -5.95 -3.92
CA ALA A 38 -6.46 -4.73 -4.65
C ALA A 38 -5.73 -5.08 -5.95
N THR A 39 -6.28 -4.65 -7.09
CA THR A 39 -5.60 -4.75 -8.39
C THR A 39 -5.10 -3.37 -8.81
N THR A 40 -3.84 -3.29 -9.21
CA THR A 40 -3.20 -2.07 -9.68
C THR A 40 -2.77 -2.24 -11.12
N ASN A 41 -3.25 -1.37 -12.00
CA ASN A 41 -2.90 -1.37 -13.42
C ASN A 41 -2.45 0.02 -13.84
N GLY A 42 -1.44 0.13 -14.69
CA GLY A 42 -0.99 1.44 -15.13
C GLY A 42 0.37 1.43 -15.80
N THR A 43 1.04 2.58 -15.78
CA THR A 43 2.40 2.74 -16.27
C THR A 43 3.20 3.58 -15.29
N ASN A 44 4.48 3.23 -15.15
CA ASN A 44 5.47 4.02 -14.45
C ASN A 44 6.64 4.28 -15.39
N THR A 45 7.20 5.49 -15.36
CA THR A 45 8.43 5.86 -16.06
C THR A 45 9.47 6.28 -15.04
N ILE A 46 10.63 5.63 -15.09
CA ILE A 46 11.78 5.89 -14.20
C ILE A 46 13.00 6.07 -15.08
N ALA A 47 13.73 7.18 -14.91
CA ALA A 47 14.91 7.50 -15.72
C ALA A 47 14.69 7.37 -17.25
N GLY A 48 13.49 7.73 -17.72
CA GLY A 48 13.11 7.67 -19.13
C GLY A 48 12.63 6.30 -19.64
N LEU A 49 12.66 5.25 -18.81
CA LEU A 49 12.15 3.92 -19.16
C LEU A 49 10.73 3.72 -18.64
N THR A 50 9.76 3.52 -19.54
CA THR A 50 8.36 3.26 -19.21
C THR A 50 8.08 1.77 -19.11
N THR A 51 7.43 1.36 -18.02
CA THR A 51 7.03 -0.03 -17.75
C THR A 51 5.55 -0.09 -17.41
N THR A 52 4.84 -1.09 -17.95
CA THR A 52 3.47 -1.40 -17.58
C THR A 52 3.43 -2.07 -16.21
N ILE A 53 2.54 -1.59 -15.35
CA ILE A 53 2.27 -2.13 -14.02
C ILE A 53 0.97 -2.93 -14.08
N SER A 54 1.01 -4.15 -13.56
CA SER A 54 -0.16 -5.03 -13.39
C SER A 54 0.08 -5.88 -12.15
N THR A 55 -0.44 -5.49 -11.00
CA THR A 55 -0.25 -6.24 -9.76
C THR A 55 -1.58 -6.54 -9.09
N GLU A 56 -1.68 -7.70 -8.46
CA GLU A 56 -2.76 -8.05 -7.54
C GLU A 56 -2.17 -8.21 -6.15
N VAL A 57 -2.83 -7.62 -5.16
CA VAL A 57 -2.48 -7.76 -3.74
C VAL A 57 -3.70 -8.30 -3.01
N LYS A 58 -3.51 -9.38 -2.25
CA LYS A 58 -4.47 -9.88 -1.27
C LYS A 58 -3.91 -9.64 0.11
N ALA A 59 -4.48 -8.72 0.86
CA ALA A 59 -4.11 -8.44 2.24
C ALA A 59 -5.08 -9.15 3.20
N TYR A 60 -4.52 -9.69 4.28
CA TYR A 60 -5.28 -10.43 5.30
C TYR A 60 -5.16 -9.69 6.63
N ASN A 61 -6.25 -9.05 7.05
CA ASN A 61 -6.26 -8.24 8.27
C ASN A 61 -7.57 -8.36 9.05
N ARG A 62 -7.54 -7.93 10.31
CA ARG A 62 -8.69 -7.84 11.19
C ARG A 62 -8.70 -6.50 11.90
N ALA A 63 -9.70 -5.68 11.61
CA ALA A 63 -9.94 -4.45 12.34
C ALA A 63 -10.61 -4.75 13.69
N ALA A 64 -10.17 -4.06 14.72
CA ALA A 64 -10.80 -4.02 16.04
C ALA A 64 -11.63 -2.74 16.19
N ALA A 65 -12.60 -2.75 17.13
CA ALA A 65 -13.51 -1.62 17.35
C ALA A 65 -12.82 -0.34 17.85
N ASN A 66 -11.62 -0.47 18.43
CA ASN A 66 -10.78 0.63 18.92
C ASN A 66 -9.94 1.30 17.82
N GLY A 67 -10.05 0.86 16.56
CA GLY A 67 -9.27 1.38 15.44
C GLY A 67 -7.94 0.67 15.17
N GLU A 68 -7.54 -0.30 16.01
CA GLU A 68 -6.39 -1.14 15.73
C GLU A 68 -6.67 -2.08 14.54
N VAL A 69 -5.65 -2.35 13.73
CA VAL A 69 -5.74 -3.29 12.61
C VAL A 69 -4.65 -4.33 12.76
N THR A 70 -5.05 -5.58 13.05
CA THR A 70 -4.14 -6.72 13.06
C THR A 70 -3.90 -7.18 11.63
N ASN A 71 -2.65 -7.14 11.18
CA ASN A 71 -2.18 -7.59 9.89
C ASN A 71 -1.52 -8.98 10.03
N TYR A 72 -2.03 -9.95 9.29
CA TYR A 72 -1.50 -11.32 9.28
C TYR A 72 -0.49 -11.53 8.15
N GLY A 73 -0.66 -10.81 7.05
CA GLY A 73 0.21 -10.92 5.89
C GLY A 73 -0.46 -10.45 4.60
N ALA A 74 0.22 -10.70 3.50
CA ALA A 74 -0.28 -10.41 2.18
C ALA A 74 0.27 -11.38 1.13
N ILE A 75 -0.45 -11.52 0.02
CA ILE A 75 0.02 -12.16 -1.19
C ILE A 75 0.05 -11.11 -2.29
N VAL A 76 1.18 -10.97 -2.98
CA VAL A 76 1.36 -10.09 -4.12
C VAL A 76 1.64 -10.95 -5.35
N SER A 77 0.87 -10.77 -6.41
CA SER A 77 1.06 -11.43 -7.70
C SER A 77 1.36 -10.37 -8.76
N ALA A 78 2.46 -10.54 -9.50
CA ALA A 78 2.88 -9.60 -10.53
C ALA A 78 3.58 -10.32 -11.69
N PRO A 79 3.43 -9.84 -12.95
CA PRO A 79 4.25 -10.30 -14.05
C PRO A 79 5.68 -9.79 -13.89
N VAL A 80 6.65 -10.64 -14.16
CA VAL A 80 8.07 -10.31 -14.21
C VAL A 80 8.66 -10.82 -15.52
N THR A 81 9.68 -10.12 -16.02
CA THR A 81 10.39 -10.54 -17.24
C THR A 81 11.60 -11.37 -16.88
N VAL A 82 11.66 -12.61 -17.37
CA VAL A 82 12.81 -13.52 -17.23
C VAL A 82 13.27 -13.89 -18.64
N ALA A 83 14.51 -13.55 -18.98
CA ALA A 83 15.09 -13.82 -20.30
C ALA A 83 14.21 -13.34 -21.50
N GLY A 84 13.51 -12.23 -21.34
CA GLY A 84 12.62 -11.67 -22.37
C GLY A 84 11.20 -12.24 -22.40
N PHE A 85 10.87 -13.21 -21.54
CA PHE A 85 9.54 -13.78 -21.41
C PHE A 85 8.84 -13.29 -20.16
N THR A 86 7.52 -13.08 -20.24
CA THR A 86 6.70 -12.70 -19.08
C THR A 86 6.27 -13.96 -18.32
N VAL A 87 6.62 -14.03 -17.04
CA VAL A 87 6.16 -15.07 -16.10
C VAL A 87 5.52 -14.44 -14.88
N THR A 88 4.67 -15.17 -14.17
CA THR A 88 4.08 -14.69 -12.91
C THR A 88 5.03 -14.95 -11.75
N SER A 89 5.27 -13.90 -10.95
CA SER A 89 5.88 -13.99 -9.63
C SER A 89 4.81 -13.82 -8.56
N ASN A 90 4.84 -14.68 -7.54
CA ASN A 90 3.97 -14.60 -6.36
C ASN A 90 4.84 -14.43 -5.12
N SER A 91 4.55 -13.41 -4.32
CA SER A 91 5.23 -13.15 -3.06
C SER A 91 4.23 -13.23 -1.92
N LYS A 92 4.45 -14.13 -0.96
CA LYS A 92 3.62 -14.30 0.22
C LYS A 92 4.39 -13.85 1.45
N THR A 93 3.90 -12.80 2.11
CA THR A 93 4.42 -12.31 3.38
C THR A 93 3.52 -12.79 4.51
N VAL A 94 4.12 -13.30 5.58
CA VAL A 94 3.45 -13.69 6.82
C VAL A 94 4.11 -12.97 7.99
N TYR A 95 3.31 -12.31 8.83
CA TYR A 95 3.77 -11.68 10.06
C TYR A 95 3.66 -12.65 11.24
N ASN A 96 4.76 -12.85 11.96
CA ASN A 96 4.79 -13.69 13.14
C ASN A 96 5.62 -13.05 14.28
N PRO A 97 4.97 -12.57 15.36
CA PRO A 97 3.52 -12.53 15.57
C PRO A 97 2.82 -11.59 14.58
N PRO A 98 1.48 -11.70 14.40
CA PRO A 98 0.71 -10.75 13.61
C PRO A 98 0.97 -9.31 14.06
N TRP A 99 1.19 -8.42 13.10
CA TRP A 99 1.51 -7.03 13.38
C TRP A 99 0.22 -6.25 13.65
N VAL A 100 0.15 -5.56 14.80
CA VAL A 100 -0.98 -4.69 15.12
C VAL A 100 -0.64 -3.25 14.77
N ASP A 101 -1.27 -2.74 13.71
CA ASP A 101 -1.19 -1.34 13.32
C ASP A 101 -2.10 -0.49 14.22
N ARG A 102 -1.47 0.47 14.91
CA ARG A 102 -2.13 1.37 15.87
C ARG A 102 -2.20 2.82 15.36
N ARG A 103 -1.90 3.09 14.09
CA ARG A 103 -1.87 4.48 13.60
C ARG A 103 -3.19 5.22 13.82
N ASN A 104 -4.32 4.50 13.69
CA ASN A 104 -5.65 5.08 13.83
C ASN A 104 -6.09 5.30 15.29
N THR A 105 -5.29 4.86 16.27
CA THR A 105 -5.56 5.10 17.70
C THR A 105 -4.84 6.35 18.22
N LEU A 106 -4.01 6.98 17.39
CA LEU A 106 -3.22 8.16 17.76
C LEU A 106 -4.11 9.40 17.83
N SER A 107 -3.89 10.24 18.84
CA SER A 107 -4.38 11.62 18.85
C SER A 107 -3.48 12.53 18.00
N ALA A 108 -3.99 13.68 17.57
CA ALA A 108 -3.21 14.62 16.77
C ALA A 108 -1.91 15.03 17.48
N GLY A 109 -0.80 15.03 16.75
CA GLY A 109 0.56 15.26 17.26
C GLY A 109 1.21 14.03 17.91
N GLN A 110 0.46 12.96 18.21
CA GLN A 110 1.05 11.74 18.77
C GLN A 110 1.76 10.92 17.70
N GLN A 111 2.76 10.18 18.15
CA GLN A 111 3.49 9.23 17.32
C GLN A 111 3.70 7.92 18.07
N ILE A 112 3.89 6.86 17.31
CA ILE A 112 4.25 5.54 17.82
C ILE A 112 5.34 4.94 16.93
N THR A 113 6.32 4.31 17.55
CA THR A 113 7.25 3.43 16.83
C THR A 113 6.68 2.02 16.86
N GLN A 114 6.51 1.42 15.68
CA GLN A 114 6.03 0.05 15.53
C GLN A 114 7.13 -0.79 14.92
N THR A 115 7.38 -1.96 15.52
CA THR A 115 8.36 -2.93 15.01
C THR A 115 7.64 -4.24 14.76
N TYR A 116 7.85 -4.82 13.58
CA TYR A 116 7.27 -6.09 13.20
C TYR A 116 8.22 -6.92 12.35
N THR A 117 8.05 -8.24 12.42
CA THR A 117 8.86 -9.20 11.66
C THR A 117 7.96 -9.94 10.69
N GLY A 118 8.36 -9.93 9.41
CA GLY A 118 7.67 -10.63 8.34
C GLY A 118 8.60 -11.61 7.63
N THR A 119 8.09 -12.79 7.30
CA THR A 119 8.74 -13.74 6.40
C THR A 119 8.05 -13.68 5.06
N THR A 120 8.80 -13.36 4.02
CA THR A 120 8.33 -13.28 2.64
C THR A 120 8.92 -14.42 1.81
N THR A 121 8.05 -15.26 1.25
CA THR A 121 8.42 -16.31 0.30
C THR A 121 7.98 -15.88 -1.08
N THR A 122 8.94 -15.71 -1.98
CA THR A 122 8.71 -15.35 -3.39
C THR A 122 8.96 -16.55 -4.28
N THR A 123 7.98 -16.88 -5.11
CA THR A 123 8.06 -17.96 -6.11
C THR A 123 7.85 -17.36 -7.49
N THR A 124 8.78 -17.65 -8.39
CA THR A 124 8.74 -17.21 -9.79
C THR A 124 8.65 -18.44 -10.69
N GLY A 125 7.70 -18.44 -11.62
CA GLY A 125 7.51 -19.55 -12.56
C GLY A 125 8.74 -19.78 -13.46
N GLY A 126 9.01 -21.05 -13.78
CA GLY A 126 10.05 -21.43 -14.73
C GLY A 126 9.63 -21.24 -16.19
N LEU A 127 10.58 -21.37 -17.12
CA LEU A 127 10.38 -21.20 -18.55
C LEU A 127 10.72 -22.49 -19.28
N PHE A 128 9.96 -22.84 -20.33
CA PHE A 128 10.27 -23.98 -21.20
C PHE A 128 10.53 -25.31 -20.46
N GLY A 129 9.78 -25.57 -19.38
CA GLY A 129 9.93 -26.78 -18.57
C GLY A 129 11.11 -26.74 -17.58
N THR A 130 11.85 -25.64 -17.48
CA THR A 130 12.79 -25.46 -16.36
C THR A 130 12.02 -25.29 -15.05
N PRO A 131 12.56 -25.77 -13.92
CA PRO A 131 11.99 -25.46 -12.62
C PRO A 131 11.95 -23.94 -12.40
N GLY A 132 10.93 -23.48 -11.67
CA GLY A 132 10.90 -22.11 -11.16
C GLY A 132 11.92 -21.90 -10.03
N SER A 133 11.93 -20.69 -9.48
CA SER A 133 12.76 -20.36 -8.31
C SER A 133 11.87 -20.01 -7.13
N THR A 134 12.28 -20.42 -5.93
CA THR A 134 11.68 -19.98 -4.66
C THR A 134 12.75 -19.39 -3.77
N THR A 135 12.51 -18.21 -3.22
CA THR A 135 13.39 -17.54 -2.26
C THR A 135 12.59 -17.13 -1.03
N THR A 136 13.15 -17.34 0.16
CA THR A 136 12.54 -16.91 1.41
C THR A 136 13.44 -15.90 2.09
N ASN A 137 12.88 -14.79 2.54
CA ASN A 137 13.58 -13.77 3.31
C ASN A 137 12.74 -13.39 4.54
N THR A 138 13.39 -13.28 5.68
CA THR A 138 12.78 -12.76 6.91
C THR A 138 13.42 -11.43 7.24
N ALA A 139 12.59 -10.42 7.48
CA ALA A 139 13.03 -9.07 7.80
C ALA A 139 12.24 -8.52 8.99
N THR A 140 12.94 -7.77 9.83
CA THR A 140 12.34 -6.96 10.90
C THR A 140 12.35 -5.51 10.46
N ILE A 141 11.18 -4.88 10.45
CA ILE A 141 10.97 -3.50 10.04
C ILE A 141 10.57 -2.70 11.27
N SER A 142 11.14 -1.51 11.41
CA SER A 142 10.74 -0.53 12.42
C SER A 142 10.38 0.77 11.71
N ASP A 143 9.18 1.28 11.98
CA ASP A 143 8.63 2.50 11.39
C ASP A 143 8.05 3.37 12.50
N VAL A 144 8.27 4.68 12.38
CA VAL A 144 7.66 5.68 13.26
C VAL A 144 6.49 6.29 12.50
N VAL A 145 5.29 6.16 13.07
CA VAL A 145 4.08 6.76 12.51
C VAL A 145 3.64 7.90 13.41
N ARG A 146 3.49 9.09 12.83
CA ARG A 146 2.91 10.27 13.48
C ARG A 146 1.57 10.60 12.86
N PHE A 147 0.54 10.74 13.68
CA PHE A 147 -0.71 11.35 13.26
C PHE A 147 -0.59 12.87 13.44
N VAL A 148 -0.49 13.61 12.34
CA VAL A 148 -0.33 15.06 12.41
C VAL A 148 -1.65 15.73 12.80
N GLY A 149 -2.75 15.25 12.23
CA GLY A 149 -4.09 15.77 12.46
C GLY A 149 -4.99 15.60 11.23
N ILE A 150 -6.17 16.21 11.30
CA ILE A 150 -7.09 16.28 10.17
C ILE A 150 -6.90 17.63 9.49
N GLU A 151 -6.64 17.64 8.19
CA GLU A 151 -6.55 18.87 7.40
C GLU A 151 -7.31 18.76 6.08
N SER A 152 -7.63 19.91 5.50
CA SER A 152 -8.17 19.97 4.14
C SER A 152 -7.05 19.73 3.15
N VAL A 153 -7.22 18.76 2.24
CA VAL A 153 -6.30 18.46 1.15
C VAL A 153 -7.01 18.62 -0.18
N THR A 154 -6.38 19.35 -1.10
CA THR A 154 -6.86 19.49 -2.48
C THR A 154 -5.97 18.69 -3.40
N VAL A 155 -6.58 17.84 -4.21
CA VAL A 155 -5.96 17.02 -5.27
C VAL A 155 -6.80 17.15 -6.54
N PRO A 156 -6.35 16.67 -7.71
CA PRO A 156 -7.15 16.76 -8.94
C PRO A 156 -8.53 16.07 -8.85
N ALA A 157 -8.69 15.06 -7.99
CA ALA A 157 -9.98 14.41 -7.72
C ALA A 157 -10.99 15.30 -6.94
N GLY A 158 -10.52 16.34 -6.24
CA GLY A 158 -11.33 17.23 -5.40
C GLY A 158 -10.64 17.66 -4.11
N THR A 159 -11.41 18.31 -3.23
CA THR A 159 -10.97 18.75 -1.91
C THR A 159 -11.63 17.93 -0.81
N TYR A 160 -10.84 17.41 0.12
CA TYR A 160 -11.29 16.47 1.15
C TYR A 160 -10.76 16.85 2.53
N GLN A 161 -11.53 16.56 3.58
CA GLN A 161 -10.95 16.42 4.92
C GLN A 161 -10.21 15.08 5.00
N ALA A 162 -8.93 15.11 5.36
CA ALA A 162 -8.09 13.93 5.38
C ALA A 162 -7.26 13.84 6.67
N CYS A 163 -7.12 12.62 7.18
CA CYS A 163 -6.14 12.30 8.20
C CYS A 163 -4.74 12.32 7.58
N LYS A 164 -3.88 13.20 8.09
CA LYS A 164 -2.48 13.31 7.68
C LYS A 164 -1.59 12.47 8.58
N PHE A 165 -0.92 11.49 7.99
CA PHE A 165 0.05 10.64 8.66
C PHE A 165 1.42 10.84 8.06
N GLU A 166 2.44 10.91 8.91
CA GLU A 166 3.84 10.85 8.49
C GLU A 166 4.45 9.55 8.98
N ASN A 167 5.29 8.94 8.15
CA ASN A 167 5.91 7.65 8.40
C ASN A 167 7.39 7.76 8.02
N TRP A 168 8.29 7.27 8.86
CA TRP A 168 9.73 7.24 8.60
C TRP A 168 10.41 6.13 9.39
N ALA A 169 11.49 5.58 8.84
CA ALA A 169 12.31 4.63 9.56
C ALA A 169 13.17 5.36 10.62
N PRO A 170 13.33 4.83 11.85
CA PRO A 170 14.19 5.43 12.87
C PRO A 170 15.64 5.66 12.40
N ALA A 171 16.13 4.80 11.49
CA ALA A 171 17.48 4.89 10.93
C ALA A 171 17.66 6.02 9.90
N THR A 172 16.57 6.47 9.28
CA THR A 172 16.58 7.52 8.25
C THR A 172 15.47 8.55 8.52
N PRO A 173 15.56 9.31 9.63
CA PRO A 173 14.47 10.20 10.06
C PRO A 173 14.21 11.39 9.12
N ALA A 174 15.11 11.66 8.17
CA ALA A 174 14.91 12.65 7.12
C ALA A 174 14.09 12.12 5.94
N ASP A 175 13.98 10.79 5.79
CA ASP A 175 13.20 10.16 4.72
C ASP A 175 11.76 9.96 5.19
N VAL A 176 10.90 10.93 4.88
CA VAL A 176 9.52 11.00 5.38
C VAL A 176 8.54 10.72 4.25
N THR A 177 7.59 9.82 4.52
CA THR A 177 6.40 9.64 3.68
C THR A 177 5.17 10.16 4.39
N THR A 178 4.56 11.19 3.82
CA THR A 178 3.30 11.77 4.26
C THR A 178 2.14 11.22 3.44
N ASN A 179 1.10 10.73 4.10
CA ASN A 179 -0.12 10.20 3.50
C ASN A 179 -1.33 11.00 3.96
N TRP A 180 -2.22 11.33 3.03
CA TRP A 180 -3.52 11.95 3.30
C TRP A 180 -4.63 10.95 3.00
N ILE A 181 -5.28 10.47 4.05
CA ILE A 181 -6.35 9.48 3.97
C ILE A 181 -7.69 10.17 4.23
N VAL A 182 -8.59 10.15 3.25
CA VAL A 182 -9.90 10.81 3.31
C VAL A 182 -10.72 10.27 4.49
N VAL A 183 -11.21 11.19 5.33
CA VAL A 183 -12.04 10.89 6.50
C VAL A 183 -13.31 10.13 6.07
N GLY A 184 -13.71 9.14 6.86
CA GLY A 184 -14.93 8.34 6.63
C GLY A 184 -14.84 7.28 5.53
N SER A 185 -14.05 7.50 4.48
CA SER A 185 -13.89 6.52 3.39
C SER A 185 -12.62 5.68 3.50
N GLY A 186 -11.57 6.20 4.14
CA GLY A 186 -10.26 5.56 4.18
C GLY A 186 -9.52 5.59 2.84
N ALA A 187 -10.03 6.32 1.84
CA ALA A 187 -9.39 6.43 0.53
C ALA A 187 -8.12 7.27 0.60
N LEU A 188 -7.03 6.81 -0.01
CA LEU A 188 -5.81 7.59 -0.14
C LEU A 188 -6.01 8.72 -1.16
N ALA A 189 -5.92 9.98 -0.74
CA ALA A 189 -6.01 11.13 -1.62
C ALA A 189 -4.64 11.54 -2.18
N LYS A 190 -3.61 11.51 -1.33
CA LYS A 190 -2.27 12.01 -1.66
C LYS A 190 -1.21 11.26 -0.88
N THR A 191 -0.06 11.06 -1.52
CA THR A 191 1.19 10.65 -0.87
C THR A 191 2.31 11.57 -1.33
N LEU A 192 3.11 12.04 -0.38
CA LEU A 192 4.35 12.77 -0.62
C LEU A 192 5.48 12.03 0.09
N SER A 193 6.45 11.51 -0.67
CA SER A 193 7.67 10.93 -0.11
C SER A 193 8.84 11.87 -0.42
N VAL A 194 9.55 12.28 0.63
CA VAL A 194 10.77 13.08 0.53
C VAL A 194 11.91 12.23 1.09
N SER A 195 12.96 12.03 0.30
CA SER A 195 14.17 11.34 0.74
C SER A 195 15.42 12.00 0.15
N SER A 196 16.58 11.53 0.60
CA SER A 196 17.87 11.88 -0.04
C SER A 196 17.94 11.60 -1.53
N GLY A 197 17.14 10.64 -2.03
CA GLY A 197 17.05 10.28 -3.45
C GLY A 197 16.13 11.17 -4.28
N GLY A 198 15.41 12.11 -3.65
CA GLY A 198 14.52 13.05 -4.30
C GLY A 198 13.10 13.04 -3.71
N THR A 199 12.18 13.65 -4.44
CA THR A 199 10.77 13.75 -4.04
C THR A 199 9.87 12.96 -4.98
N GLN A 200 8.92 12.23 -4.42
CA GLN A 200 7.84 11.56 -5.13
C GLN A 200 6.50 12.10 -4.64
N LEU A 201 5.66 12.52 -5.58
CA LEU A 201 4.29 12.93 -5.32
C LEU A 201 3.33 11.98 -6.06
N ILE A 202 2.30 11.53 -5.35
CA ILE A 202 1.21 10.71 -5.87
C ILE A 202 -0.09 11.39 -5.49
N GLU A 203 -0.93 11.72 -6.48
CA GLU A 203 -2.19 12.43 -6.24
C GLU A 203 -3.35 11.72 -6.91
N ALA A 204 -4.45 11.56 -6.19
CA ALA A 204 -5.67 11.02 -6.74
C ALA A 204 -6.27 11.99 -7.76
N THR A 205 -6.52 11.49 -8.96
CA THR A 205 -7.25 12.17 -10.04
C THR A 205 -8.70 11.72 -10.13
N SER A 206 -9.03 10.56 -9.54
CA SER A 206 -10.40 10.09 -9.37
C SER A 206 -10.47 9.21 -8.13
N LEU A 207 -11.53 9.38 -7.32
CA LEU A 207 -11.86 8.49 -6.22
C LEU A 207 -13.34 8.09 -6.29
N GLN A 208 -13.63 6.79 -6.26
CA GLN A 208 -14.97 6.24 -6.32
C GLN A 208 -15.18 5.16 -5.27
N LEU A 209 -16.27 5.23 -4.52
CA LEU A 209 -16.69 4.22 -3.56
C LEU A 209 -18.03 3.63 -4.00
N ASN A 210 -18.06 2.32 -4.21
CA ASN A 210 -19.22 1.57 -4.68
C ASN A 210 -19.84 2.15 -5.97
N GLY A 211 -18.98 2.61 -6.89
CA GLY A 211 -19.39 3.20 -8.17
C GLY A 211 -19.77 4.69 -8.11
N ALA A 212 -19.95 5.25 -6.92
CA ALA A 212 -20.21 6.68 -6.75
C ALA A 212 -18.89 7.44 -6.58
N THR A 213 -18.76 8.60 -7.24
CA THR A 213 -17.65 9.52 -6.98
C THR A 213 -17.66 9.94 -5.51
N LEU A 214 -16.51 9.87 -4.85
CA LEU A 214 -16.37 10.41 -3.49
C LEU A 214 -16.50 11.93 -3.57
N SER A 215 -17.59 12.45 -3.03
CA SER A 215 -17.89 13.88 -3.02
C SER A 215 -16.86 14.64 -2.20
N ALA A 216 -16.36 15.74 -2.75
CA ALA A 216 -15.62 16.74 -2.01
C ALA A 216 -16.56 17.39 -0.98
N GLY A 217 -16.22 17.28 0.31
CA GLY A 217 -16.89 17.99 1.41
C GLY A 217 -18.05 17.25 2.10
N ARG A 218 -17.76 16.64 3.25
CA ARG A 218 -18.35 17.02 4.54
C ARG A 218 -17.27 16.92 5.62
#